data_AF-A0A8J5LSB3-F1
#
_entry.id   AF-A0A8J5LSB3-F1
#
_cell.length_a   1.000
_cell.length_b   1.000
_cell.length_c   1.000
_cell.angle_alpha   90.00
_cell.angle_beta   90.00
_cell.angle_gamma   90.00
#
_symmetry.space_group_name_H-M   'P 1'
#
loop_
_entity.id
_entity.type
_entity.pdbx_description
1 polymer ?
#
loop_
_entity_poly.entity_id
_entity_poly.type
_entity_poly.pdbx_seq_one_letter_code
_entity_poly.pdbx_strand_id
1 'polypeptide(L)'
;MGYWREATGIKGPSGFGSGNTAEQVIEGIDASRLTVIVTGGSSGIGAETARVLALRGAHVIIGARNLEAANAVKQNILNNIPSARIDII
;
A
#
# COMPACT_ATOMS: atom_id res chain seq x y z
N MET A 1 -11.34 -22.97 24.19
CA MET A 1 -11.24 -22.66 22.74
C MET A 1 -11.56 -21.17 22.60
N GLY A 2 -10.53 -20.31 22.55
CA GLY A 2 -10.64 -18.92 23.04
C GLY A 2 -11.20 -17.89 22.05
N TYR A 3 -11.94 -16.92 22.61
CA TYR A 3 -12.55 -15.71 22.05
C TYR A 3 -11.63 -14.77 21.22
N TRP A 4 -10.35 -15.13 21.02
CA TRP A 4 -9.36 -14.30 20.34
C TRP A 4 -9.24 -14.55 18.83
N ARG A 5 -9.87 -15.62 18.31
CA ARG A 5 -9.85 -15.96 16.86
C ARG A 5 -10.61 -14.95 16.01
N GLU A 6 -11.62 -14.30 16.57
CA GLU A 6 -12.45 -13.31 15.89
C GLU A 6 -11.75 -11.95 15.76
N ALA A 7 -10.92 -11.59 16.75
CA ALA A 7 -10.26 -10.28 16.81
C ALA A 7 -9.04 -10.14 15.87
N THR A 8 -8.38 -11.25 15.52
CA THR A 8 -7.13 -11.24 14.74
C THR A 8 -7.28 -11.75 13.30
N GLY A 9 -8.48 -12.22 12.94
CA GLY A 9 -8.77 -12.79 11.63
C GLY A 9 -8.18 -14.19 11.44
N ILE A 10 -8.94 -15.08 10.81
CA ILE A 10 -8.46 -16.42 10.48
C ILE A 10 -7.53 -16.29 9.27
N LYS A 11 -6.29 -16.74 9.41
CA LYS A 11 -5.32 -16.81 8.30
C LYS A 11 -5.80 -17.80 7.26
N GLY A 12 -5.87 -17.36 6.00
CA GLY A 12 -6.22 -18.21 4.85
C GLY A 12 -5.03 -19.03 4.34
N PRO A 13 -5.19 -19.70 3.19
CA PRO A 13 -4.11 -20.47 2.55
C PRO A 13 -2.85 -19.66 2.21
N SER A 14 -2.98 -18.33 2.06
CA SER A 14 -1.86 -17.40 1.86
C SER A 14 -1.02 -17.15 3.12
N GLY A 15 -1.45 -17.64 4.30
CA GLY A 15 -0.81 -17.35 5.59
C GLY A 15 -1.15 -15.98 6.19
N PHE A 16 -1.94 -15.17 5.48
CA PHE A 16 -2.39 -13.85 5.93
C PHE A 16 -3.91 -13.82 6.20
N GLY A 17 -4.33 -12.92 7.11
CA GLY A 17 -5.73 -12.69 7.48
C GLY A 17 -5.99 -11.21 7.73
N SER A 18 -7.22 -10.87 8.15
CA SER A 18 -7.64 -9.47 8.33
C SER A 18 -6.88 -8.70 9.42
N GLY A 19 -6.17 -9.38 10.32
CA GLY A 19 -5.31 -8.75 11.33
C GLY A 19 -3.90 -8.41 10.85
N ASN A 20 -3.53 -8.74 9.60
CA ASN A 20 -2.21 -8.42 9.07
C ASN A 20 -2.16 -7.00 8.49
N THR A 21 -1.06 -6.30 8.75
CA THR A 21 -0.80 -4.99 8.12
C THR A 21 -0.28 -5.15 6.70
N ALA A 22 -0.45 -4.13 5.87
CA ALA A 22 0.06 -4.15 4.50
C ALA A 22 1.59 -4.34 4.47
N GLU A 23 2.31 -3.77 5.42
CA GLU A 23 3.77 -3.92 5.55
C GLU A 23 4.21 -5.35 5.87
N GLN A 24 3.47 -6.05 6.74
CA GLN A 24 3.72 -7.46 7.07
C GLN A 24 3.51 -8.37 5.86
N VAL A 25 2.49 -8.08 5.03
CA VAL A 25 2.18 -8.90 3.86
C VAL A 25 3.28 -8.82 2.81
N ILE A 26 3.95 -7.67 2.69
CA ILE A 26 4.98 -7.44 1.68
C ILE A 26 6.41 -7.56 2.22
N GLU A 27 6.59 -8.11 3.41
CA GLU A 27 7.91 -8.32 4.01
C GLU A 27 8.81 -9.17 3.11
N GLY A 28 10.05 -8.72 2.90
CA GLY A 28 11.03 -9.41 2.06
C GLY A 28 10.86 -9.25 0.54
N ILE A 29 9.82 -8.55 0.07
CA ILE A 29 9.62 -8.29 -1.36
C ILE A 29 10.47 -7.10 -1.82
N ASP A 30 11.29 -7.29 -2.86
CA ASP A 30 11.95 -6.20 -3.59
C ASP A 30 11.14 -5.85 -4.85
N ALA A 31 10.68 -4.60 -4.91
CA ALA A 31 9.89 -4.08 -6.02
C ALA A 31 10.62 -2.97 -6.81
N SER A 32 11.91 -2.75 -6.55
CA SER A 32 12.72 -1.66 -7.12
C SER A 32 12.73 -1.59 -8.66
N ARG A 33 12.45 -2.71 -9.34
CA ARG A 33 12.43 -2.84 -10.80
C ARG A 33 11.04 -2.86 -11.41
N LEU A 34 10.00 -2.61 -10.61
CA LEU A 34 8.61 -2.66 -11.04
C LEU A 34 8.01 -1.26 -11.14
N THR A 35 7.18 -1.07 -12.16
CA THR A 35 6.27 0.07 -12.27
C THR A 35 4.85 -0.43 -12.05
N VAL A 36 4.12 0.18 -11.12
CA VAL A 36 2.79 -0.28 -10.70
C VAL A 36 1.79 0.86 -10.81
N ILE A 37 0.66 0.60 -11.46
CA ILE A 37 -0.48 1.52 -11.50
C ILE A 37 -1.49 1.11 -10.42
N VAL A 38 -1.79 2.03 -9.50
CA VAL A 38 -2.79 1.83 -8.45
C VAL A 38 -4.02 2.69 -8.77
N THR A 39 -5.07 2.05 -9.27
CA THR A 39 -6.35 2.70 -9.52
C THR A 39 -7.10 2.94 -8.21
N GLY A 40 -7.68 4.13 -8.04
CA GLY A 40 -8.33 4.49 -6.77
C GLY A 40 -7.32 4.77 -5.65
N GLY A 41 -6.05 5.04 -5.98
CA GLY A 41 -4.97 5.28 -5.01
C GLY A 41 -5.06 6.62 -4.26
N SER A 42 -6.13 7.40 -4.44
CA SER A 42 -6.35 8.68 -3.76
C SER A 42 -6.87 8.54 -2.32
N SER A 43 -7.24 7.34 -1.85
CA SER A 43 -7.71 7.12 -0.48
C SER A 43 -7.69 5.65 -0.06
N GLY A 44 -7.94 5.41 1.24
CA GLY A 44 -8.21 4.09 1.81
C GLY A 44 -7.15 3.04 1.47
N ILE A 45 -7.61 1.84 1.07
CA ILE A 45 -6.74 0.71 0.75
C ILE A 45 -5.83 1.02 -0.45
N GLY A 46 -6.32 1.77 -1.44
CA GLY A 46 -5.50 2.17 -2.60
C GLY A 46 -4.32 3.06 -2.19
N ALA A 47 -4.55 4.04 -1.32
CA ALA A 47 -3.48 4.89 -0.79
C ALA A 47 -2.45 4.09 0.01
N GLU A 48 -2.92 3.16 0.87
CA GLU A 48 -2.03 2.29 1.63
C GLU A 48 -1.22 1.34 0.73
N THR A 49 -1.85 0.82 -0.33
CA THR A 49 -1.20 -0.03 -1.33
C THR A 49 -0.09 0.74 -2.05
N ALA A 50 -0.37 1.98 -2.47
CA ALA A 50 0.63 2.86 -3.07
C ALA A 50 1.80 3.13 -2.12
N ARG A 51 1.51 3.41 -0.84
CA ARG A 51 2.54 3.65 0.20
C ARG A 51 3.48 2.47 0.36
N VAL A 52 2.94 1.26 0.55
CA VAL A 52 3.76 0.09 0.85
C VAL A 52 4.53 -0.42 -0.37
N LEU A 53 4.00 -0.25 -1.58
CA LEU A 53 4.75 -0.56 -2.81
C LEU A 53 5.90 0.42 -3.03
N ALA A 54 5.66 1.72 -2.79
CA ALA A 54 6.71 2.73 -2.82
C ALA A 54 7.81 2.45 -1.76
N LEU A 55 7.43 1.95 -0.58
CA LEU A 55 8.38 1.52 0.47
C LEU A 55 9.31 0.40 -0.01
N ARG A 56 8.86 -0.49 -0.90
CA ARG A 56 9.68 -1.54 -1.52
C ARG A 56 10.41 -1.08 -2.79
N GLY A 57 10.42 0.22 -3.07
CA GLY A 57 11.16 0.83 -4.18
C GLY A 57 10.43 0.82 -5.52
N ALA A 58 9.17 0.38 -5.57
CA ALA A 58 8.40 0.42 -6.82
C ALA A 58 8.22 1.85 -7.32
N HIS A 59 8.17 2.01 -8.64
CA HIS A 59 7.67 3.23 -9.26
C HIS A 59 6.15 3.16 -9.30
N VAL A 60 5.50 3.99 -8.49
CA VAL A 60 4.04 3.95 -8.31
C VAL A 60 3.36 5.05 -9.12
N ILE A 61 2.32 4.69 -9.87
CA ILE A 61 1.46 5.62 -10.61
C ILE A 61 0.08 5.57 -9.96
N ILE A 62 -0.34 6.67 -9.35
CA ILE A 62 -1.64 6.79 -8.69
C ILE A 62 -2.67 7.23 -9.73
N GLY A 63 -3.60 6.35 -10.08
CA GLY A 63 -4.72 6.67 -10.96
C GLY A 63 -5.93 7.14 -10.15
N ALA A 64 -6.35 8.39 -10.32
CA ALA A 64 -7.48 8.95 -9.58
C ALA A 64 -8.23 10.07 -10.31
N ARG A 65 -9.56 10.11 -10.11
CA ARG A 65 -10.42 11.19 -10.64
C ARG A 65 -10.21 12.52 -9.92
N ASN A 66 -9.90 12.47 -8.61
CA ASN A 66 -9.63 13.66 -7.81
C ASN A 66 -8.11 13.80 -7.65
N LEU A 67 -7.53 14.71 -8.44
CA LEU A 67 -6.09 14.96 -8.45
C LEU A 67 -5.60 15.61 -7.15
N GLU A 68 -6.41 16.43 -6.48
CA GLU A 68 -6.03 17.05 -5.20
C GLU A 68 -5.83 15.99 -4.12
N ALA A 69 -6.79 15.06 -4.00
CA ALA A 69 -6.69 13.94 -3.06
C ALA A 69 -5.50 13.02 -3.37
N ALA A 70 -5.26 12.72 -4.66
CA ALA A 70 -4.09 11.94 -5.06
C ALA A 70 -2.76 12.66 -4.76
N ASN A 71 -2.70 13.98 -4.93
CA ASN A 71 -1.53 14.77 -4.56
C ASN A 71 -1.30 14.76 -3.05
N ALA A 72 -2.35 14.87 -2.24
CA ALA A 72 -2.23 14.76 -0.79
C ALA A 72 -1.65 13.40 -0.36
N VAL A 73 -2.09 12.30 -0.98
CA VAL A 73 -1.52 10.96 -0.75
C VAL A 73 -0.05 10.92 -1.18
N LYS A 74 0.29 11.40 -2.39
CA LYS A 74 1.68 11.46 -2.87
C LYS A 74 2.58 12.21 -1.89
N GLN A 75 2.17 13.39 -1.41
CA GLN A 75 2.94 14.17 -0.44
C GLN A 75 3.09 13.43 0.89
N ASN A 76 2.04 12.78 1.37
CA ASN A 76 2.11 11.97 2.59
C ASN A 76 3.13 10.83 2.43
N ILE A 77 3.15 10.14 1.30
CA ILE A 77 4.12 9.07 1.03
C ILE A 77 5.54 9.63 0.96
N LEU A 78 5.75 10.74 0.24
CA LEU A 78 7.08 11.37 0.10
C LEU A 78 7.65 11.89 1.43
N ASN A 79 6.80 12.37 2.34
CA ASN A 79 7.23 12.78 3.68
C ASN A 79 7.80 11.61 4.49
N ASN A 80 7.30 10.40 4.29
CA ASN A 80 7.77 9.19 4.96
C ASN A 80 8.91 8.50 4.19
N ILE A 81 8.89 8.59 2.85
CA ILE A 81 9.80 7.90 1.94
C ILE A 81 10.28 8.91 0.88
N PRO A 82 11.28 9.75 1.19
CA PRO A 82 11.70 10.83 0.31
C PRO A 82 12.25 10.37 -1.04
N SER A 83 12.73 9.13 -1.14
CA SER A 83 13.26 8.53 -2.37
C SER A 83 12.19 7.86 -3.24
N ALA A 84 10.93 7.85 -2.81
CA ALA A 84 9.86 7.20 -3.55
C ALA A 84 9.61 7.85 -4.92
N ARG A 85 9.40 7.02 -5.93
CA ARG A 85 9.07 7.44 -7.30
C ARG A 85 7.57 7.35 -7.49
N ILE A 86 6.88 8.49 -7.54
CA ILE A 86 5.41 8.53 -7.58
C ILE A 86 4.92 9.54 -8.62
N ASP A 87 4.08 9.06 -9.54
CA ASP A 87 3.35 9.88 -10.51
C ASP A 87 1.84 9.78 -10.29
N ILE A 88 1.08 10.72 -10.84
CA ILE A 88 -0.38 10.79 -10.71
C ILE A 88 -0.98 10.92 -12.11
N ILE A 89 -2.03 10.15 -12.39
CA ILE A 89 -2.81 10.20 -13.64
C ILE A 89 -4.32 10.25 -13.37
#